data_AF-A0A1A3RSE4-F1
#
_entry.id   AF-A0A1A3RSE4-F1
#
_cell.length_a   1.000
_cell.length_b   1.000
_cell.length_c   1.000
_cell.angle_alpha   90.00
_cell.angle_beta   90.00
_cell.angle_gamma   90.00
#
_symmetry.space_group_name_H-M   'P 1'
#
loop_
_entity.id
_entity.type
_entity.pdbx_description
1 polymer ?
#
loop_
_entity_poly.entity_id
_entity_poly.type
_entity_poly.pdbx_seq_one_letter_code
_entity_poly.pdbx_strand_id
1 'polypeptide(L)'
;MNNNQIAWIVIAAVAVVLIVVLIIVARRATIHRRQRQAAQIRQEAGVQTEKVERREALAAETAAKARAAQAEADAKAAEAARLQSRAGVHQNEAATSREEVQKQWDRADKVDPRVDADRGAATEQSGAQRDTAVSGEQPTDADLPRHGTSSDYRDTR
;
A
#
# COMPACT_ATOMS: atom_id res chain seq x y z
N MET A 1 80.07 61.29 0.34
CA MET A 1 79.05 60.36 0.86
C MET A 1 79.51 59.85 2.20
N ASN A 2 78.67 59.97 3.22
CA ASN A 2 79.08 59.84 4.61
C ASN A 2 78.97 58.36 4.99
N ASN A 3 80.02 57.72 5.50
CA ASN A 3 80.00 56.29 5.86
C ASN A 3 78.82 55.92 6.78
N ASN A 4 78.35 56.84 7.62
CA ASN A 4 77.17 56.64 8.46
C ASN A 4 75.87 56.49 7.64
N GLN A 5 75.71 57.28 6.57
CA GLN A 5 74.55 57.13 5.67
C GLN A 5 74.59 55.81 4.91
N ILE A 6 75.79 55.39 4.48
CA ILE A 6 75.98 54.08 3.83
C ILE A 6 75.62 52.94 4.80
N ALA A 7 76.03 53.03 6.08
CA ALA A 7 75.69 52.04 7.10
C ALA A 7 74.18 51.91 7.33
N TRP A 8 73.44 53.02 7.44
CA TRP A 8 71.98 53.00 7.60
C TRP A 8 71.25 52.44 6.38
N ILE A 9 71.73 52.74 5.16
CA ILE A 9 71.15 52.19 3.92
C ILE A 9 71.33 50.67 3.86
N VAL A 10 72.50 50.14 4.27
CA VAL A 10 72.74 48.69 4.31
C VAL A 10 71.83 48.02 5.34
N ILE A 11 71.66 48.61 6.52
CA ILE A 11 70.76 48.09 7.56
C ILE A 11 69.31 48.07 7.06
N ALA A 12 68.86 49.15 6.42
CA ALA A 12 67.52 49.23 5.84
C ALA A 12 67.31 48.19 4.73
N ALA A 13 68.29 48.01 3.85
CA ALA A 13 68.22 46.99 2.79
C ALA A 13 68.12 45.58 3.38
N VAL A 14 68.91 45.25 4.41
CA VAL A 14 68.85 43.94 5.10
C VAL A 14 67.50 43.75 5.77
N ALA A 15 66.95 44.78 6.42
CA ALA A 15 65.61 44.72 7.02
C ALA A 15 64.51 44.45 5.97
N VAL A 16 64.56 45.11 4.81
CA VAL A 16 63.61 44.86 3.72
C VAL A 16 63.73 43.42 3.20
N VAL A 17 64.96 42.92 3.00
CA VAL A 17 65.20 41.54 2.56
C VAL A 17 64.63 40.54 3.59
N LEU A 18 64.84 40.77 4.89
CA LEU A 18 64.29 39.91 5.95
C LEU A 18 62.76 39.92 5.96
N ILE A 19 62.12 41.07 5.77
CA ILE A 19 60.66 41.19 5.69
C ILE A 19 60.13 40.41 4.48
N VAL A 20 60.77 40.53 3.32
CA VAL A 20 60.39 39.79 2.10
C VAL A 20 60.50 38.28 2.32
N VAL A 21 61.58 37.80 2.94
CA VAL A 21 61.76 36.38 3.28
C VAL A 21 60.68 35.89 4.24
N LEU A 22 60.35 36.67 5.29
CA LEU A 22 59.30 36.32 6.24
C LEU A 22 57.93 36.22 5.57
N ILE A 23 57.59 37.13 4.65
CA ILE A 23 56.34 37.10 3.89
C ILE A 23 56.27 35.84 3.01
N ILE A 24 57.38 35.46 2.35
CA ILE A 24 57.44 34.25 1.52
C ILE A 24 57.27 32.99 2.37
N VAL A 25 57.94 32.91 3.52
CA VAL A 25 57.83 31.75 4.44
C VAL A 25 56.42 31.64 5.01
N ALA A 26 55.81 32.76 5.42
CA ALA A 26 54.42 32.79 5.91
C ALA A 26 53.41 32.37 4.84
N ARG A 27 53.60 32.81 3.58
CA ARG A 27 52.80 32.37 2.43
C ARG A 27 53.01 30.88 2.11
N ARG A 28 54.23 30.37 2.23
CA ARG A 28 54.53 28.94 1.99
C ARG A 28 53.95 28.04 3.10
N ALA A 29 53.99 28.49 4.35
CA ALA A 29 53.41 27.78 5.50
C ALA A 29 51.87 27.69 5.43
N THR A 30 51.19 28.69 4.86
CA THR A 30 49.73 28.67 4.66
C THR A 30 49.31 27.76 3.50
N ILE A 31 50.14 27.57 2.48
CA ILE A 31 49.88 26.63 1.37
C ILE A 31 50.00 25.17 1.85
N HIS A 32 50.95 24.85 2.74
CA HIS A 32 51.07 23.50 3.32
C HIS A 32 49.92 23.12 4.27
N ARG A 33 49.22 24.09 4.87
CA ARG A 33 48.01 23.81 5.68
C ARG A 33 46.79 23.45 4.82
N ARG A 34 46.70 23.97 3.58
CA ARG A 34 45.61 23.64 2.64
C ARG A 34 45.70 22.23 2.05
N GLN A 35 46.90 21.66 1.96
CA GLN A 35 47.07 20.27 1.51
C GLN A 35 46.67 19.24 2.58
N ARG A 36 46.83 19.58 3.88
CA ARG A 36 46.39 18.69 4.97
C ARG A 36 44.86 18.67 5.15
N GLN A 37 44.16 19.74 4.78
CA GLN A 37 42.69 19.78 4.80
C GLN A 37 42.08 18.99 3.63
N ALA A 38 42.72 18.96 2.46
CA ALA A 38 42.23 18.16 1.33
C ALA A 38 42.38 16.64 1.55
N ALA A 39 43.36 16.20 2.34
CA ALA A 39 43.54 14.79 2.71
C ALA A 39 42.51 14.35 3.77
N GLN A 40 42.19 15.22 4.74
CA GLN A 40 41.17 14.93 5.77
C GLN A 40 39.76 14.90 5.19
N ILE A 41 39.43 15.80 4.25
CA ILE A 41 38.14 15.79 3.54
C ILE A 41 38.01 14.54 2.64
N ARG A 42 39.10 14.01 2.07
CA ARG A 42 39.06 12.74 1.32
C ARG A 42 38.87 11.51 2.22
N GLN A 43 39.44 11.51 3.42
CA GLN A 43 39.19 10.43 4.39
C GLN A 43 37.78 10.50 5.00
N GLU A 44 37.25 11.68 5.30
CA GLU A 44 35.88 11.83 5.82
C GLU A 44 34.81 11.59 4.73
N ALA A 45 35.08 11.95 3.48
CA ALA A 45 34.19 11.63 2.36
C ALA A 45 34.12 10.12 2.10
N GLY A 46 35.24 9.39 2.20
CA GLY A 46 35.26 7.93 2.00
C GLY A 46 34.47 7.13 3.04
N VAL A 47 34.46 7.58 4.30
CA VAL A 47 33.70 6.92 5.39
C VAL A 47 32.19 7.22 5.31
N GLN A 48 31.82 8.37 4.74
CA GLN A 48 30.41 8.73 4.54
C GLN A 48 29.83 8.08 3.27
N THR A 49 30.63 7.89 2.21
CA THR A 49 30.18 7.18 1.01
C THR A 49 29.86 5.71 1.30
N GLU A 50 30.65 4.98 2.09
CA GLU A 50 30.31 3.59 2.43
C GLU A 50 28.97 3.47 3.19
N LYS A 51 28.65 4.44 4.06
CA LYS A 51 27.38 4.44 4.80
C LYS A 51 26.19 4.78 3.89
N VAL A 52 26.38 5.66 2.93
CA VAL A 52 25.36 6.01 1.93
C VAL A 52 25.15 4.85 0.97
N GLU A 53 26.22 4.26 0.43
CA GLU A 53 26.17 3.07 -0.43
C GLU A 53 25.49 1.88 0.25
N ARG A 54 25.77 1.62 1.54
CA ARG A 54 25.06 0.58 2.29
C ARG A 54 23.57 0.88 2.44
N ARG A 55 23.20 2.14 2.65
CA ARG A 55 21.78 2.55 2.75
C ARG A 55 21.09 2.47 1.40
N GLU A 56 21.76 2.85 0.33
CA GLU A 56 21.28 2.74 -1.05
C GLU A 56 21.12 1.27 -1.45
N ALA A 57 22.06 0.39 -1.08
CA ALA A 57 21.95 -1.04 -1.30
C ALA A 57 20.75 -1.65 -0.55
N LEU A 58 20.56 -1.30 0.72
CA LEU A 58 19.39 -1.75 1.50
C LEU A 58 18.08 -1.20 0.94
N ALA A 59 18.06 0.04 0.45
CA ALA A 59 16.89 0.63 -0.18
C ALA A 59 16.57 -0.05 -1.51
N ALA A 60 17.58 -0.33 -2.33
CA ALA A 60 17.45 -1.06 -3.59
C ALA A 60 16.98 -2.50 -3.35
N GLU A 61 17.53 -3.19 -2.35
CA GLU A 61 17.09 -4.53 -1.93
C GLU A 61 15.64 -4.51 -1.46
N THR A 62 15.27 -3.54 -0.61
CA THR A 62 13.89 -3.40 -0.13
C THR A 62 12.93 -3.09 -1.28
N ALA A 63 13.31 -2.21 -2.20
CA ALA A 63 12.50 -1.90 -3.38
C ALA A 63 12.35 -3.11 -4.31
N ALA A 64 13.40 -3.91 -4.50
CA ALA A 64 13.34 -5.14 -5.27
C ALA A 64 12.42 -6.17 -4.59
N LYS A 65 12.54 -6.35 -3.27
CA LYS A 65 11.69 -7.24 -2.47
C LYS A 65 10.23 -6.82 -2.49
N ALA A 66 9.94 -5.52 -2.42
CA ALA A 66 8.59 -4.98 -2.53
C ALA A 66 7.98 -5.29 -3.90
N ARG A 67 8.74 -5.11 -5.00
CA ARG A 67 8.28 -5.45 -6.35
C ARG A 67 8.05 -6.95 -6.51
N ALA A 68 8.90 -7.80 -5.93
CA ALA A 68 8.71 -9.25 -5.96
C ALA A 68 7.42 -9.66 -5.22
N ALA A 69 7.22 -9.16 -4.00
CA ALA A 69 6.01 -9.42 -3.23
C ALA A 69 4.74 -8.93 -3.95
N GLN A 70 4.81 -7.78 -4.63
CA GLN A 70 3.69 -7.27 -5.42
C GLN A 70 3.38 -8.19 -6.62
N ALA A 71 4.41 -8.63 -7.35
CA ALA A 71 4.22 -9.56 -8.46
C ALA A 71 3.61 -10.90 -8.01
N GLU A 72 4.00 -11.41 -6.84
CA GLU A 72 3.41 -12.62 -6.25
C GLU A 72 1.94 -12.40 -5.87
N ALA A 73 1.61 -11.24 -5.29
CA ALA A 73 0.24 -10.89 -4.96
C ALA A 73 -0.64 -10.79 -6.21
N ASP A 74 -0.14 -10.15 -7.28
CA ASP A 74 -0.84 -10.03 -8.55
C ASP A 74 -1.07 -11.39 -9.21
N ALA A 75 -0.06 -12.28 -9.16
CA ALA A 75 -0.18 -13.65 -9.66
C ALA A 75 -1.27 -14.44 -8.90
N LYS A 76 -1.29 -14.31 -7.57
CA LYS A 76 -2.31 -14.95 -6.73
C LYS A 76 -3.71 -14.39 -6.96
N ALA A 77 -3.82 -13.08 -7.17
CA ALA A 77 -5.09 -12.44 -7.53
C ALA A 77 -5.61 -12.94 -8.88
N ALA A 78 -4.73 -13.09 -9.87
CA ALA A 78 -5.10 -13.65 -11.17
C ALA A 78 -5.56 -15.11 -11.06
N GLU A 79 -4.91 -15.92 -10.22
CA GLU A 79 -5.34 -17.29 -9.95
C GLU A 79 -6.72 -17.34 -9.26
N ALA A 80 -6.93 -16.50 -8.25
CA ALA A 80 -8.23 -16.38 -7.57
C ALA A 80 -9.34 -15.98 -8.56
N ALA A 81 -9.07 -15.02 -9.45
CA ALA A 81 -10.01 -14.62 -10.50
C ALA A 81 -10.36 -15.79 -11.45
N ARG A 82 -9.38 -16.65 -11.78
CA ARG A 82 -9.63 -17.86 -12.59
C ARG A 82 -10.51 -18.87 -11.86
N LEU A 83 -10.27 -19.11 -10.57
CA LEU A 83 -11.12 -19.99 -9.76
C LEU A 83 -12.54 -19.44 -9.65
N GLN A 84 -12.69 -18.13 -9.41
CA GLN A 84 -13.99 -17.48 -9.33
C GLN A 84 -14.75 -17.55 -10.65
N SER A 85 -14.07 -17.35 -11.79
CA SER A 85 -14.67 -17.51 -13.11
C SER A 85 -15.21 -18.94 -13.32
N ARG A 86 -14.42 -19.96 -12.96
CA ARG A 86 -14.87 -21.37 -13.01
C ARG A 86 -16.07 -21.63 -12.10
N ALA A 87 -16.04 -21.11 -10.88
CA ALA A 87 -17.18 -21.21 -9.96
C ALA A 87 -18.44 -20.54 -10.54
N GLY A 88 -18.30 -19.37 -11.17
CA GLY A 88 -19.38 -18.68 -11.85
C GLY A 88 -19.99 -19.49 -13.00
N VAL A 89 -19.16 -20.16 -13.81
CA VAL A 89 -19.64 -21.07 -14.86
C VAL A 89 -20.47 -22.20 -14.27
N HIS A 90 -19.99 -22.89 -13.24
CA HIS A 90 -20.74 -23.97 -12.61
C HIS A 90 -22.04 -23.50 -11.94
N GLN A 91 -22.05 -22.31 -11.35
CA GLN A 91 -23.28 -21.72 -10.80
C GLN A 91 -24.30 -21.42 -11.90
N ASN A 92 -23.85 -20.88 -13.04
CA ASN A 92 -24.73 -20.61 -14.19
C ASN A 92 -25.27 -21.91 -14.81
N GLU A 93 -24.43 -22.95 -14.94
CA GLU A 93 -24.86 -24.27 -15.39
C GLU A 93 -25.91 -24.87 -14.44
N ALA A 94 -25.68 -24.79 -13.13
CA ALA A 94 -26.63 -25.27 -12.14
C ALA A 94 -27.95 -24.49 -12.16
N ALA A 95 -27.90 -23.16 -12.36
CA ALA A 95 -29.09 -22.33 -12.51
C ALA A 95 -29.88 -22.70 -13.78
N THR A 96 -29.19 -22.86 -14.91
CA THR A 96 -29.78 -23.28 -16.18
C THR A 96 -30.45 -24.65 -16.06
N SER A 97 -29.80 -25.62 -15.40
CA SER A 97 -30.38 -26.95 -15.18
C SER A 97 -31.64 -26.90 -14.33
N ARG A 98 -31.69 -26.07 -13.28
CA ARG A 98 -32.93 -25.86 -12.50
C ARG A 98 -34.05 -25.29 -13.35
N GLU A 99 -33.76 -24.31 -14.19
CA GLU A 99 -34.76 -23.75 -15.12
C GLU A 99 -35.26 -24.79 -16.12
N GLU A 100 -34.38 -25.62 -16.67
CA GLU A 100 -34.78 -26.71 -17.57
C GLU A 100 -35.66 -27.73 -16.89
N VAL A 101 -35.30 -28.15 -15.67
CA VAL A 101 -36.12 -29.04 -14.85
C VAL A 101 -37.49 -28.42 -14.61
N GLN A 102 -37.56 -27.16 -14.17
CA GLN A 102 -38.84 -26.47 -13.94
C GLN A 102 -39.70 -26.43 -15.21
N LYS A 103 -39.12 -26.11 -16.36
CA LYS A 103 -39.83 -26.12 -17.65
C LYS A 103 -40.39 -27.50 -18.02
N GLN A 104 -39.70 -28.57 -17.64
CA GLN A 104 -40.17 -29.94 -17.87
C GLN A 104 -41.32 -30.31 -16.93
N TRP A 105 -41.25 -29.92 -15.65
CA TRP A 105 -42.37 -30.05 -14.71
C TRP A 105 -43.60 -29.27 -15.21
N ASP A 106 -43.43 -27.99 -15.58
CA ASP A 106 -44.51 -27.16 -16.12
C ASP A 106 -45.13 -27.76 -17.39
N ARG A 107 -44.33 -28.46 -18.21
CA ARG A 107 -44.82 -29.16 -19.40
C ARG A 107 -45.56 -30.44 -19.03
N ALA A 108 -45.07 -31.21 -18.07
CA ALA A 108 -45.75 -32.40 -17.58
C ALA A 108 -47.13 -32.03 -16.99
N ASP A 109 -47.20 -30.99 -16.17
CA ASP A 109 -48.44 -30.51 -15.56
C ASP A 109 -49.46 -30.02 -16.59
N LYS A 110 -49.01 -29.52 -17.75
CA LYS A 110 -49.90 -29.12 -18.86
C LYS A 110 -50.45 -30.29 -19.66
N VAL A 111 -49.80 -31.45 -19.60
CA VAL A 111 -50.20 -32.64 -20.35
C VAL A 111 -51.03 -33.58 -19.47
N ASP A 112 -50.85 -33.55 -18.15
CA ASP A 112 -51.62 -34.37 -17.22
C ASP A 112 -53.07 -33.85 -17.05
N PRO A 113 -54.08 -34.60 -17.52
CA PRO A 113 -55.49 -34.20 -17.42
C PRO A 113 -56.01 -34.11 -15.97
N ARG A 114 -55.28 -34.68 -15.00
CA ARG A 114 -55.65 -34.64 -13.58
C ARG A 114 -55.42 -33.28 -12.95
N VAL A 115 -54.45 -32.51 -13.46
CA VAL A 115 -54.10 -31.19 -12.91
C VAL A 115 -55.15 -30.14 -13.28
N ASP A 116 -55.80 -30.29 -14.43
CA ASP A 116 -56.96 -29.46 -14.79
C ASP A 116 -58.18 -29.77 -13.90
N ALA A 117 -58.35 -31.02 -13.47
CA ALA A 117 -59.41 -31.40 -12.52
C ALA A 117 -59.17 -30.82 -11.11
N ASP A 118 -57.92 -30.89 -10.60
CA ASP A 118 -57.56 -30.30 -9.30
C ASP A 118 -57.58 -28.77 -9.33
N ARG A 119 -57.16 -28.12 -10.43
CA ARG A 119 -57.22 -26.66 -10.59
C ARG A 119 -58.66 -26.16 -10.64
N GLY A 120 -59.57 -26.90 -11.27
CA GLY A 120 -61.01 -26.64 -11.23
C GLY A 120 -61.56 -26.70 -9.80
N ALA A 121 -61.27 -27.78 -9.07
CA ALA A 121 -61.75 -27.97 -7.70
C ALA A 121 -61.16 -26.96 -6.70
N ALA A 122 -59.89 -26.59 -6.83
CA ALA A 122 -59.22 -25.60 -5.97
C ALA A 122 -59.74 -24.18 -6.21
N THR A 123 -60.11 -23.83 -7.45
CA THR A 123 -60.68 -22.52 -7.79
C THR A 123 -62.10 -22.37 -7.22
N GLU A 124 -62.89 -23.45 -7.20
CA GLU A 124 -64.23 -23.47 -6.59
C GLU A 124 -64.17 -23.34 -5.04
N GLN A 125 -63.20 -23.98 -4.38
CA GLN A 125 -63.02 -23.83 -2.92
C GLN A 125 -62.45 -22.46 -2.52
N SER A 126 -61.52 -21.88 -3.29
CA SER A 126 -60.98 -20.54 -3.01
C SER A 126 -61.98 -19.41 -3.27
N GLY A 127 -62.97 -19.61 -4.15
CA GLY A 127 -64.08 -18.67 -4.35
C GLY A 127 -65.02 -18.62 -3.14
N ALA A 128 -65.27 -19.76 -2.50
CA ALA A 128 -66.16 -19.84 -1.33
C ALA A 128 -65.53 -19.31 -0.02
N GLN A 129 -64.21 -19.28 0.10
CA GLN A 129 -63.51 -18.87 1.34
C GLN A 129 -63.27 -17.35 1.44
N ARG A 130 -63.22 -16.59 0.33
CA ARG A 130 -62.89 -15.15 0.37
C ARG A 130 -64.01 -14.24 0.91
N ASP A 131 -65.25 -14.71 0.93
CA ASP A 131 -66.39 -13.92 1.43
C ASP A 131 -66.53 -13.93 2.97
N THR A 132 -65.66 -14.63 3.70
CA THR A 132 -65.77 -14.78 5.18
C THR A 132 -64.65 -14.13 6.00
N ALA A 133 -63.72 -13.39 5.37
CA ALA A 133 -62.53 -12.88 6.07
C ALA A 133 -62.29 -11.37 5.91
N VAL A 134 -63.36 -10.56 5.90
CA VAL A 134 -63.28 -9.11 6.18
C VAL A 134 -64.27 -8.77 7.28
N SER A 135 -63.90 -9.08 8.51
CA SER A 135 -64.42 -8.46 9.74
C SER A 135 -63.53 -8.93 10.88
N GLY A 136 -62.60 -8.08 11.29
CA GLY A 136 -61.63 -8.40 12.34
C GLY A 136 -60.66 -7.24 12.54
N GLU A 137 -61.18 -6.13 13.05
CA GLU A 137 -60.39 -5.05 13.64
C GLU A 137 -59.47 -5.59 14.77
N GLN A 138 -58.16 -5.35 14.62
CA GLN A 138 -57.13 -4.90 15.59
C GLN A 138 -57.23 -5.31 17.09
N PRO A 139 -56.13 -5.71 17.76
CA PRO A 139 -55.22 -4.70 18.32
C PRO A 139 -53.71 -5.04 18.34
N THR A 140 -52.97 -4.01 18.72
CA THR A 140 -51.53 -3.77 18.80
C THR A 140 -50.76 -4.55 19.88
N ASP A 141 -49.43 -4.56 19.70
CA ASP A 141 -48.37 -4.47 20.71
C ASP A 141 -47.84 -5.76 21.36
N ALA A 142 -46.58 -6.09 21.05
CA ALA A 142 -45.70 -6.93 21.86
C ALA A 142 -44.24 -6.77 21.39
N ASP A 143 -43.67 -5.64 21.78
CA ASP A 143 -42.36 -5.54 22.46
C ASP A 143 -41.44 -6.79 22.42
N LEU A 144 -40.33 -6.70 21.68
CA LEU A 144 -39.17 -7.58 21.87
C LEU A 144 -37.89 -6.72 21.95
N PRO A 145 -37.26 -6.59 23.13
CA PRO A 145 -35.95 -5.98 23.23
C PRO A 145 -34.88 -6.90 22.62
N ARG A 146 -34.18 -6.39 21.60
CA ARG A 146 -32.97 -6.99 21.02
C ARG A 146 -31.85 -7.00 22.07
N HIS A 147 -31.49 -8.18 22.55
CA HIS A 147 -30.29 -8.40 23.36
C HIS A 147 -29.05 -8.38 22.43
N GLY A 148 -28.31 -7.28 22.45
CA GLY A 148 -27.01 -7.15 21.78
C GLY A 148 -25.90 -7.10 22.82
N THR A 149 -25.31 -8.24 23.17
CA THR A 149 -24.06 -8.29 23.95
C THR A 149 -22.87 -8.23 23.01
N SER A 150 -22.41 -7.02 22.70
CA SER A 150 -21.06 -6.82 22.18
C SER A 150 -20.08 -6.86 23.37
N SER A 151 -19.44 -8.01 23.55
CA SER A 151 -18.25 -8.13 24.41
C SER A 151 -17.08 -7.49 23.68
N ASP A 152 -16.75 -6.25 24.06
CA ASP A 152 -15.59 -5.52 23.58
C ASP A 152 -14.45 -5.75 24.59
N TYR A 153 -13.64 -6.77 24.33
CA TYR A 153 -12.43 -7.09 25.10
C TYR A 153 -11.28 -6.26 24.53
N ARG A 154 -11.06 -5.05 25.07
CA ARG A 154 -9.84 -4.29 24.84
C ARG A 154 -8.76 -4.72 25.82
N ASP A 155 -7.88 -5.57 25.30
CA ASP A 155 -6.53 -5.78 25.78
C ASP A 155 -5.72 -4.48 25.59
N THR A 156 -5.12 -3.96 26.66
CA THR A 156 -4.13 -2.89 26.59
C THR A 156 -2.88 -3.38 27.30
N ARG A 157 -1.78 -3.41 26.55
CA ARG A 157 -0.42 -3.73 26.97
C ARG A 157 0.49 -2.57 26.55
#